data_AF-A0A1V5QLP7-F1
#
_entry.id   AF-A0A1V5QLP7-F1
#
_cell.length_a   1.000
_cell.length_b   1.000
_cell.length_c   1.000
_cell.angle_alpha   90.00
_cell.angle_beta   90.00
_cell.angle_gamma   90.00
#
_symmetry.space_group_name_H-M   'P 1'
#
loop_
_entity.id
_entity.type
_entity.pdbx_description
1 polymer ?
#
loop_
_entity_poly.entity_id
_entity_poly.type
_entity_poly.pdbx_seq_one_letter_code
_entity_poly.pdbx_strand_id
1 'polypeptide(L)'
;MGIKAVIDTGTMITMSGTCLMNVFKSFVKANKIELMISSTIAQESVWNPINNKKFALNAARIKYAIDQQIVKSIPKNSQINFEMEKILRIANNIFFTQNGPISIIQSGEAEALALAKIYSAKAMFIDERTTRSLIENPQRLKQVLERRQDEPVRINQDNLNAIRNIFLDLKMFRSVDIIALAYEQDLFNSELAHGKLELEAALYSAKFNGCAVSEREISEYVRNVKDRK
;
A
#
# COMPACT_ATOMS: atom_id res chain seq x y z
N MET A 1 6.82 -20.51 -8.87
CA MET A 1 5.64 -20.01 -8.14
C MET A 1 5.77 -18.49 -8.07
N GLY A 2 4.71 -17.72 -8.37
CA GLY A 2 4.75 -16.26 -8.35
C GLY A 2 4.78 -15.69 -6.92
N ILE A 3 5.18 -14.42 -6.77
CA ILE A 3 5.14 -13.71 -5.48
C ILE A 3 3.69 -13.27 -5.24
N LYS A 4 3.08 -13.72 -4.15
CA LYS A 4 1.75 -13.26 -3.77
C LYS A 4 1.83 -11.89 -3.11
N ALA A 5 1.03 -10.95 -3.60
CA ALA A 5 0.94 -9.60 -3.06
C ALA A 5 -0.52 -9.17 -2.86
N VAL A 6 -0.75 -8.32 -1.86
CA VAL A 6 -2.04 -7.65 -1.65
C VAL A 6 -1.87 -6.15 -1.85
N ILE A 7 -2.85 -5.47 -2.41
CA ILE A 7 -2.85 -4.01 -2.56
C ILE A 7 -4.06 -3.38 -1.86
N ASP A 8 -3.85 -2.24 -1.21
CA ASP A 8 -4.90 -1.48 -0.55
C ASP A 8 -5.64 -0.53 -1.52
N THR A 9 -6.74 0.05 -1.04
CA THR A 9 -7.54 1.03 -1.81
C THR A 9 -6.69 2.25 -2.18
N GLY A 10 -5.87 2.77 -1.25
CA GLY A 10 -5.06 3.98 -1.45
C GLY A 10 -4.07 3.83 -2.60
N THR A 11 -3.29 2.76 -2.61
CA THR A 11 -2.30 2.49 -3.66
C THR A 11 -2.98 2.26 -5.02
N MET A 12 -4.10 1.53 -5.07
CA MET A 12 -4.84 1.34 -6.35
C MET A 12 -5.31 2.68 -6.93
N ILE A 13 -5.85 3.55 -6.08
CA ILE A 13 -6.28 4.90 -6.49
C ILE A 13 -5.08 5.72 -6.95
N THR A 14 -3.99 5.78 -6.17
CA THR A 14 -2.78 6.50 -6.53
C THR A 14 -2.29 6.06 -7.91
N MET A 15 -2.08 4.76 -8.09
CA MET A 15 -1.52 4.20 -9.31
C MET A 15 -2.44 4.46 -10.51
N SER A 16 -3.76 4.33 -10.36
CA SER A 16 -4.72 4.62 -11.44
C SER A 16 -4.89 6.11 -11.77
N GLY A 17 -4.61 6.98 -10.79
CA GLY A 17 -4.58 8.44 -10.97
C GLY A 17 -3.32 8.93 -11.68
N THR A 18 -2.24 8.15 -11.65
CA THR A 18 -1.08 8.40 -12.52
C THR A 18 -1.34 7.94 -13.97
N CYS A 19 -0.44 8.31 -14.88
CA CYS A 19 -0.38 7.74 -16.23
C CYS A 19 0.48 6.47 -16.33
N LEU A 20 0.88 5.86 -15.19
CA LEU A 20 1.89 4.79 -15.12
C LEU A 20 1.27 3.39 -15.03
N MET A 21 0.05 3.21 -15.54
CA MET A 21 -0.68 1.97 -15.34
C MET A 21 -0.14 0.82 -16.19
N ASN A 22 0.46 1.10 -17.35
CA ASN A 22 1.15 0.05 -18.10
C ASN A 22 2.54 -0.23 -17.52
N VAL A 23 3.24 0.77 -16.97
CA VAL A 23 4.45 0.52 -16.15
C VAL A 23 4.11 -0.42 -14.98
N PHE A 24 3.03 -0.16 -14.24
CA PHE A 24 2.60 -1.02 -13.13
C PHE A 24 2.28 -2.45 -13.59
N LYS A 25 1.52 -2.59 -14.68
CA LYS A 25 1.23 -3.89 -15.29
C LYS A 25 2.52 -4.63 -15.68
N SER A 26 3.48 -3.92 -16.25
CA SER A 26 4.78 -4.47 -16.65
C SER A 26 5.57 -4.91 -15.43
N PHE A 27 5.54 -4.14 -14.35
CA PHE A 27 6.17 -4.47 -13.07
C PHE A 27 5.59 -5.75 -12.46
N VAL A 28 4.27 -5.86 -12.37
CA VAL A 28 3.58 -7.06 -11.85
C VAL A 28 3.96 -8.29 -12.68
N LYS A 29 3.99 -8.17 -14.01
CA LYS A 29 4.36 -9.27 -14.91
C LYS A 29 5.84 -9.66 -14.80
N ALA A 30 6.75 -8.69 -14.86
CA ALA A 30 8.19 -8.93 -14.81
C ALA A 30 8.61 -9.63 -13.51
N ASN A 31 7.98 -9.26 -12.39
CA ASN A 31 8.24 -9.84 -11.08
C ASN A 31 7.36 -11.06 -10.74
N LYS A 32 6.55 -11.54 -11.70
CA LYS A 32 5.63 -12.69 -11.54
C LYS A 32 4.76 -12.55 -10.29
N ILE A 33 4.20 -11.37 -10.08
CA ILE A 33 3.39 -11.06 -8.90
C ILE A 33 1.95 -11.52 -9.15
N GLU A 34 1.42 -12.35 -8.25
CA GLU A 34 -0.01 -12.62 -8.15
C GLU A 34 -0.64 -11.58 -7.22
N LEU A 35 -1.21 -10.53 -7.83
CA LEU A 35 -1.74 -9.38 -7.09
C LEU A 35 -3.21 -9.58 -6.76
N MET A 36 -3.57 -9.36 -5.49
CA MET A 36 -4.91 -9.58 -4.97
C MET A 36 -5.49 -8.33 -4.30
N ILE A 37 -6.80 -8.16 -4.41
CA ILE A 37 -7.60 -7.20 -3.64
C ILE A 37 -8.81 -7.91 -3.04
N SER A 38 -9.39 -7.34 -1.99
CA SER A 38 -10.69 -7.82 -1.52
C SER A 38 -11.83 -7.26 -2.38
N SER A 39 -12.98 -7.92 -2.34
CA SER A 39 -14.19 -7.40 -2.97
C SER A 39 -14.63 -6.05 -2.38
N THR A 40 -14.34 -5.77 -1.11
CA THR A 40 -14.60 -4.46 -0.50
C THR A 40 -13.69 -3.38 -1.07
N ILE A 41 -12.39 -3.67 -1.23
CA ILE A 41 -11.45 -2.76 -1.90
C ILE A 41 -11.89 -2.51 -3.35
N ALA A 42 -12.34 -3.55 -4.07
CA ALA A 42 -12.90 -3.39 -5.41
C ALA A 42 -14.15 -2.49 -5.40
N GLN A 43 -15.04 -2.65 -4.41
CA GLN A 43 -16.22 -1.80 -4.26
C GLN A 43 -15.85 -0.32 -4.02
N GLU A 44 -14.91 -0.06 -3.13
CA GLU A 44 -14.47 1.30 -2.78
C GLU A 44 -13.70 1.99 -3.90
N SER A 45 -12.86 1.25 -4.62
CA SER A 45 -11.98 1.80 -5.65
C SER A 45 -12.60 1.81 -7.06
N VAL A 46 -13.60 0.97 -7.32
CA VAL A 46 -14.26 0.86 -8.63
C VAL A 46 -15.73 1.23 -8.55
N TRP A 47 -16.53 0.39 -7.89
CA TRP A 47 -17.98 0.41 -8.07
C TRP A 47 -18.66 1.63 -7.45
N ASN A 48 -18.15 2.11 -6.33
CA ASN A 48 -18.60 3.36 -5.72
C ASN A 48 -18.22 4.59 -6.59
N PRO A 49 -16.95 4.77 -7.01
CA PRO A 49 -16.53 5.96 -7.75
C PRO A 49 -16.88 5.95 -9.24
N ILE A 50 -17.21 4.83 -9.88
CA ILE A 50 -17.41 4.77 -11.34
C ILE A 50 -18.54 5.68 -11.84
N ASN A 51 -19.55 5.93 -11.02
CA ASN A 51 -20.66 6.83 -11.34
C ASN A 51 -20.37 8.31 -11.01
N ASN A 52 -19.26 8.58 -10.31
CA ASN A 52 -18.83 9.94 -10.01
C ASN A 52 -17.97 10.47 -11.16
N LYS A 53 -18.44 11.49 -11.88
CA LYS A 53 -17.74 12.08 -13.03
C LYS A 53 -16.29 12.46 -12.76
N LYS A 54 -15.95 12.87 -11.53
CA LYS A 54 -14.57 13.23 -11.14
C LYS A 54 -13.65 12.01 -11.06
N PHE A 55 -14.16 10.85 -10.65
CA PHE A 55 -13.36 9.65 -10.36
C PHE A 55 -13.59 8.49 -11.34
N ALA A 56 -14.57 8.63 -12.25
CA ALA A 56 -14.98 7.57 -13.17
C ALA A 56 -13.83 7.01 -14.01
N LEU A 57 -12.90 7.86 -14.47
CA LEU A 57 -11.75 7.41 -15.25
C LEU A 57 -10.81 6.51 -14.44
N ASN A 58 -10.49 6.90 -13.20
CA ASN A 58 -9.64 6.11 -12.32
C ASN A 58 -10.31 4.76 -12.00
N ALA A 59 -11.61 4.81 -11.66
CA ALA A 59 -12.41 3.61 -11.44
C ALA A 59 -12.43 2.68 -12.66
N ALA A 60 -12.59 3.22 -13.87
CA ALA A 60 -12.58 2.45 -15.11
C ALA A 60 -11.21 1.81 -15.39
N ARG A 61 -10.10 2.50 -15.10
CA ARG A 61 -8.74 1.94 -15.21
C ARG A 61 -8.53 0.77 -14.25
N ILE A 62 -8.99 0.90 -13.01
CA ILE A 62 -8.92 -0.18 -12.02
C ILE A 62 -9.80 -1.35 -12.44
N LYS A 63 -11.05 -1.08 -12.89
CA LYS A 63 -11.95 -2.10 -13.43
C LYS A 63 -11.27 -2.88 -14.56
N TYR A 64 -10.65 -2.17 -15.50
CA TYR A 64 -9.93 -2.80 -16.60
C TYR A 64 -8.80 -3.70 -16.09
N ALA A 65 -8.04 -3.29 -15.07
CA ALA A 65 -6.99 -4.13 -14.49
C ALA A 65 -7.55 -5.43 -13.86
N ILE A 66 -8.74 -5.37 -13.25
CA ILE A 66 -9.46 -6.53 -12.71
C ILE A 66 -9.97 -7.42 -13.85
N ASP A 67 -10.63 -6.85 -14.86
CA ASP A 67 -11.17 -7.57 -16.01
C ASP A 67 -10.04 -8.33 -16.76
N GLN A 68 -8.87 -7.72 -16.87
CA GLN A 68 -7.66 -8.31 -17.47
C GLN A 68 -6.91 -9.29 -16.56
N GLN A 69 -7.44 -9.61 -15.38
CA GLN A 69 -6.81 -10.49 -14.39
C GLN A 69 -5.38 -10.07 -13.99
N ILE A 70 -5.06 -8.79 -14.11
CA ILE A 70 -3.81 -8.21 -13.56
C ILE A 70 -3.94 -8.15 -12.04
N VAL A 71 -5.15 -7.84 -11.56
CA VAL A 71 -5.52 -7.82 -10.15
C VAL A 71 -6.66 -8.81 -9.93
N LYS A 72 -6.47 -9.76 -9.03
CA LYS A 72 -7.48 -10.76 -8.68
C LYS A 72 -8.35 -10.26 -7.53
N SER A 73 -9.63 -10.09 -7.78
CA SER A 73 -10.60 -9.76 -6.73
C SER A 73 -11.00 -11.01 -5.96
N ILE A 74 -10.79 -10.99 -4.64
CA ILE A 74 -11.10 -12.09 -3.72
C ILE A 74 -12.43 -11.78 -3.02
N PRO A 75 -13.46 -12.63 -3.18
CA PRO A 75 -14.73 -12.46 -2.47
C PRO A 75 -14.54 -12.51 -0.96
N LYS A 76 -15.20 -11.59 -0.27
CA LYS A 76 -15.28 -11.59 1.19
C LYS A 76 -15.97 -12.85 1.70
N ASN A 77 -15.44 -13.43 2.78
CA ASN A 77 -16.00 -14.60 3.44
C ASN A 77 -15.82 -14.50 4.96
N SER A 78 -16.41 -15.44 5.71
CA SER A 78 -16.36 -15.44 7.18
C SER A 78 -14.93 -15.52 7.74
N GLN A 79 -14.03 -16.22 7.07
CA GLN A 79 -12.62 -16.33 7.49
C GLN A 79 -11.89 -14.99 7.35
N ILE A 80 -12.09 -14.26 6.25
CA ILE A 80 -11.53 -12.92 6.04
C ILE A 80 -12.06 -11.96 7.11
N ASN A 81 -13.36 -11.99 7.39
CA ASN A 81 -13.98 -11.12 8.41
C ASN A 81 -13.40 -11.38 9.80
N PHE A 82 -13.30 -12.66 10.17
CA PHE A 82 -12.74 -13.05 11.46
C PHE A 82 -11.30 -12.58 11.63
N GLU A 83 -10.45 -12.77 10.61
CA GLU A 83 -9.06 -12.32 10.67
C GLU A 83 -8.93 -10.79 10.64
N MET A 84 -9.77 -10.10 9.86
CA MET A 84 -9.86 -8.64 9.83
C MET A 84 -10.19 -8.08 11.22
N GLU A 85 -11.26 -8.56 11.86
CA GLU A 85 -11.66 -8.11 13.19
C GLU A 85 -10.59 -8.39 14.24
N LYS A 86 -9.94 -9.56 14.15
CA LYS A 86 -8.83 -9.91 15.03
C LYS A 86 -7.64 -8.96 14.86
N ILE A 87 -7.21 -8.70 13.62
CA ILE A 87 -6.09 -7.80 13.31
C ILE A 87 -6.44 -6.38 13.78
N LEU A 88 -7.63 -5.89 13.44
CA LEU A 88 -8.10 -4.55 13.81
C LEU A 88 -8.09 -4.37 15.33
N ARG A 89 -8.63 -5.34 16.07
CA ARG A 89 -8.63 -5.32 17.54
C ARG A 89 -7.22 -5.30 18.12
N ILE A 90 -6.33 -6.17 17.65
CA ILE A 90 -4.96 -6.24 18.17
C ILE A 90 -4.22 -4.94 17.86
N ALA A 91 -4.23 -4.51 16.59
CA ALA A 91 -3.49 -3.34 16.11
C ALA A 91 -3.91 -2.04 16.82
N ASN A 92 -5.23 -1.82 16.95
CA ASN A 92 -5.76 -0.62 17.61
C ASN A 92 -5.69 -0.69 19.13
N ASN A 93 -5.14 -1.77 19.69
CA ASN A 93 -4.82 -1.92 21.11
C ASN A 93 -3.31 -2.13 21.31
N ILE A 94 -2.46 -1.60 20.44
CA ILE A 94 -1.00 -1.59 20.67
C ILE A 94 -0.58 -0.31 21.39
N PHE A 95 -1.05 0.85 20.94
CA PHE A 95 -0.63 2.13 21.48
C PHE A 95 -1.73 2.72 22.35
N PHE A 96 -1.36 3.26 23.51
CA PHE A 96 -2.30 3.81 24.48
C PHE A 96 -1.79 5.11 25.05
N THR A 97 -2.71 6.03 25.31
CA THR A 97 -2.47 7.20 26.16
C THR A 97 -3.19 7.06 27.50
N GLN A 98 -3.22 8.12 28.31
CA GLN A 98 -4.02 8.12 29.53
C GLN A 98 -5.52 8.00 29.22
N ASN A 99 -5.94 8.44 28.03
CA ASN A 99 -7.33 8.42 27.57
C ASN A 99 -7.75 7.08 26.93
N GLY A 100 -6.84 6.11 26.83
CA GLY A 100 -7.11 4.77 26.31
C GLY A 100 -6.40 4.45 25.00
N PRO A 101 -6.87 3.42 24.26
CA PRO A 101 -6.24 2.97 23.03
C PRO A 101 -6.32 4.01 21.91
N ILE A 102 -5.25 4.12 21.14
CA ILE A 102 -5.21 4.93 19.92
C ILE A 102 -5.56 4.03 18.74
N SER A 103 -6.60 4.39 17.99
CA SER A 103 -6.90 3.73 16.72
C SER A 103 -5.82 4.08 15.69
N ILE A 104 -5.16 3.07 15.14
CA ILE A 104 -4.02 3.19 14.23
C ILE A 104 -4.40 2.84 12.80
N ILE A 105 -5.22 1.80 12.63
CA ILE A 105 -5.62 1.28 11.33
C ILE A 105 -7.13 1.22 11.18
N GLN A 106 -7.60 1.35 9.95
CA GLN A 106 -9.02 1.27 9.57
C GLN A 106 -9.40 -0.11 9.05
N SER A 107 -10.70 -0.36 8.87
CA SER A 107 -11.25 -1.63 8.40
C SER A 107 -10.68 -2.06 7.04
N GLY A 108 -10.54 -1.13 6.08
CA GLY A 108 -9.98 -1.43 4.76
C GLY A 108 -8.53 -1.93 4.81
N GLU A 109 -7.70 -1.30 5.65
CA GLU A 109 -6.32 -1.71 5.87
C GLU A 109 -6.23 -3.07 6.60
N ALA A 110 -7.07 -3.26 7.62
CA ALA A 110 -7.17 -4.53 8.34
C ALA A 110 -7.64 -5.67 7.44
N GLU A 111 -8.54 -5.41 6.49
CA GLU A 111 -9.02 -6.39 5.52
C GLU A 111 -7.91 -6.78 4.53
N ALA A 112 -7.12 -5.81 4.06
CA ALA A 112 -5.96 -6.06 3.21
C ALA A 112 -4.88 -6.86 3.96
N LEU A 113 -4.62 -6.55 5.23
CA LEU A 113 -3.73 -7.32 6.09
C LEU A 113 -4.25 -8.75 6.36
N ALA A 114 -5.56 -8.92 6.55
CA ALA A 114 -6.19 -10.22 6.70
C ALA A 114 -6.01 -11.09 5.44
N LEU A 115 -6.20 -10.50 4.25
CA LEU A 115 -5.90 -11.17 2.99
C LEU A 115 -4.42 -11.54 2.89
N ALA A 116 -3.51 -10.63 3.25
CA ALA A 116 -2.08 -10.90 3.20
C ALA A 116 -1.71 -12.10 4.08
N LYS A 117 -2.30 -12.19 5.28
CA LYS A 117 -2.14 -13.33 6.18
C LYS A 117 -2.70 -14.63 5.58
N ILE A 118 -3.98 -14.63 5.19
CA ILE A 118 -4.69 -15.85 4.73
C ILE A 118 -4.00 -16.46 3.50
N TYR A 119 -3.57 -15.61 2.57
CA TYR A 119 -2.93 -16.06 1.34
C TYR A 119 -1.40 -16.19 1.45
N SER A 120 -0.84 -15.96 2.66
CA SER A 120 0.60 -15.97 2.92
C SER A 120 1.37 -15.08 1.94
N ALA A 121 0.84 -13.88 1.68
CA ALA A 121 1.45 -12.90 0.82
C ALA A 121 2.82 -12.49 1.37
N LYS A 122 3.79 -12.31 0.48
CA LYS A 122 5.14 -11.85 0.83
C LYS A 122 5.30 -10.35 0.65
N ALA A 123 4.38 -9.72 -0.08
CA ALA A 123 4.36 -8.29 -0.29
C ALA A 123 2.97 -7.69 -0.03
N MET A 124 2.93 -6.45 0.44
CA MET A 124 1.73 -5.63 0.51
C MET A 124 2.04 -4.26 -0.07
N PHE A 125 1.15 -3.77 -0.92
CA PHE A 125 1.23 -2.45 -1.50
C PHE A 125 0.29 -1.52 -0.74
N ILE A 126 0.88 -0.56 -0.02
CA ILE A 126 0.15 0.33 0.88
C ILE A 126 0.82 1.71 0.93
N ASP A 127 0.06 2.74 0.60
CA ASP A 127 0.53 4.14 0.62
C ASP A 127 0.43 4.79 2.00
N GLU A 128 -0.37 4.22 2.90
CA GLU A 128 -0.57 4.76 4.24
C GLU A 128 0.68 4.54 5.14
N ARG A 129 1.16 5.62 5.76
CA ARG A 129 2.40 5.65 6.55
C ARG A 129 2.30 5.01 7.93
N THR A 130 1.17 5.15 8.59
CA THR A 130 0.86 4.63 9.92
C THR A 130 0.84 3.10 9.94
N THR A 131 0.05 2.44 9.07
CA THR A 131 0.00 0.99 8.90
C THR A 131 1.38 0.45 8.53
N ARG A 132 2.08 1.13 7.62
CA ARG A 132 3.47 0.77 7.29
C ARG A 132 4.39 0.86 8.52
N SER A 133 4.32 1.97 9.25
CA SER A 133 5.16 2.16 10.43
C SER A 133 4.82 1.18 11.55
N LEU A 134 3.56 0.75 11.67
CA LEU A 134 3.15 -0.26 12.64
C LEU A 134 3.89 -1.58 12.43
N ILE A 135 3.97 -2.06 11.19
CA ILE A 135 4.60 -3.34 10.88
C ILE A 135 6.13 -3.21 10.79
N GLU A 136 6.67 -2.17 10.14
CA GLU A 136 8.12 -2.02 9.90
C GLU A 136 8.88 -1.38 11.07
N ASN A 137 8.32 -0.34 11.71
CA ASN A 137 9.01 0.42 12.75
C ASN A 137 8.05 1.00 13.81
N PRO A 138 7.47 0.14 14.66
CA PRO A 138 6.46 0.54 15.65
C PRO A 138 6.99 1.56 16.67
N GLN A 139 8.30 1.60 16.91
CA GLN A 139 8.92 2.60 17.80
C GLN A 139 8.94 3.99 17.17
N ARG A 140 9.20 4.08 15.86
CA ARG A 140 9.04 5.34 15.13
C ARG A 140 7.57 5.78 15.14
N LEU A 141 6.63 4.84 14.96
CA LEU A 141 5.21 5.15 15.05
C LEU A 141 4.84 5.73 16.41
N LYS A 142 5.29 5.11 17.52
CA LYS A 142 5.13 5.65 18.88
C LYS A 142 5.53 7.12 18.97
N GLN A 143 6.74 7.46 18.49
CA GLN A 143 7.25 8.84 18.55
C GLN A 143 6.39 9.83 17.74
N VAL A 144 5.82 9.38 16.62
CA VAL A 144 4.91 10.20 15.80
C VAL A 144 3.59 10.41 16.55
N LEU A 145 3.06 9.38 17.19
CA LEU A 145 1.84 9.46 17.99
C LEU A 145 2.03 10.38 19.21
N GLU A 146 3.16 10.27 19.92
CA GLU A 146 3.48 11.15 21.06
C GLU A 146 3.46 12.63 20.67
N ARG A 147 4.09 12.97 19.54
CA ARG A 147 4.08 14.35 19.03
C ARG A 147 2.69 14.81 18.58
N ARG A 148 1.85 13.90 18.08
CA ARG A 148 0.48 14.22 17.62
C ARG A 148 -0.48 14.43 18.79
N GLN A 149 -0.35 13.61 19.83
CA GLN A 149 -1.23 13.66 21.01
C GLN A 149 -0.74 14.67 22.06
N ASP A 150 0.50 15.15 21.94
CA ASP A 150 1.16 15.99 22.94
C ASP A 150 1.21 15.34 24.33
N GLU A 151 1.30 14.00 24.36
CA GLU A 151 1.39 13.22 25.59
C GLU A 151 2.19 11.92 25.37
N PRO A 152 2.75 11.30 26.44
CA PRO A 152 3.46 10.04 26.35
C PRO A 152 2.55 8.88 25.89
N VAL A 153 3.05 8.05 24.98
CA VAL A 153 2.34 6.87 24.46
C VAL A 153 2.97 5.61 25.03
N ARG A 154 2.16 4.69 25.53
CA ARG A 154 2.60 3.37 26.00
C ARG A 154 2.35 2.32 24.92
N ILE A 155 3.16 1.26 24.92
CA ILE A 155 3.02 0.12 24.02
C ILE A 155 2.58 -1.10 24.82
N ASN A 156 1.52 -1.77 24.37
CA ASN A 156 1.20 -3.14 24.77
C ASN A 156 2.11 -4.10 23.98
N GLN A 157 3.10 -4.66 24.68
CA GLN A 157 4.12 -5.49 24.06
C GLN A 157 3.57 -6.83 23.54
N ASP A 158 2.54 -7.39 24.18
CA ASP A 158 1.92 -8.65 23.77
C ASP A 158 1.22 -8.50 22.42
N ASN A 159 0.42 -7.44 22.27
CA ASN A 159 -0.26 -7.13 21.00
C ASN A 159 0.76 -6.77 19.91
N LEU A 160 1.83 -6.06 20.25
CA LEU A 160 2.88 -5.75 19.30
C LEU A 160 3.60 -7.03 18.82
N ASN A 161 3.93 -7.94 19.73
CA ASN A 161 4.55 -9.22 19.40
C ASN A 161 3.61 -10.08 18.55
N ALA A 162 2.30 -10.07 18.82
CA ALA A 162 1.31 -10.76 18.02
C ALA A 162 1.29 -10.24 16.56
N ILE A 163 1.25 -8.92 16.35
CA ILE A 163 1.32 -8.33 15.01
C ILE A 163 2.63 -8.67 14.29
N ARG A 164 3.76 -8.56 14.98
CA ARG A 164 5.08 -8.92 14.41
C ARG A 164 5.13 -10.39 13.97
N ASN A 165 4.58 -11.30 14.77
CA ASN A 165 4.55 -12.72 14.43
C ASN A 165 3.63 -13.01 13.24
N ILE A 166 2.51 -12.29 13.11
CA ILE A 166 1.60 -12.43 11.97
C ILE A 166 2.26 -11.97 10.66
N PHE A 167 3.06 -10.90 10.70
CA PHE A 167 3.58 -10.21 9.50
C PHE A 167 5.11 -10.23 9.39
N LEU A 168 5.78 -11.19 10.01
CA LEU A 168 7.26 -11.27 10.09
C LEU A 168 7.93 -11.19 8.71
N ASP A 169 7.35 -11.86 7.71
CA ASP A 169 7.90 -11.95 6.36
C ASP A 169 7.26 -10.95 5.37
N LEU A 170 6.31 -10.14 5.82
CA LEU A 170 5.57 -9.25 4.93
C LEU A 170 6.41 -8.01 4.61
N LYS A 171 6.74 -7.81 3.33
CA LYS A 171 7.37 -6.57 2.85
C LYS A 171 6.31 -5.58 2.41
N MET A 172 6.46 -4.31 2.76
CA MET A 172 5.54 -3.27 2.32
C MET A 172 6.19 -2.34 1.31
N PHE A 173 5.42 -1.99 0.29
CA PHE A 173 5.84 -1.08 -0.77
C PHE A 173 4.76 -0.02 -0.97
N ARG A 174 5.18 1.23 -1.11
CA ARG A 174 4.30 2.32 -1.55
C ARG A 174 4.26 2.37 -3.06
N SER A 175 3.32 3.13 -3.61
CA SER A 175 3.29 3.52 -5.02
C SER A 175 4.65 4.05 -5.49
N VAL A 176 5.31 4.90 -4.70
CA VAL A 176 6.66 5.42 -5.03
C VAL A 176 7.75 4.35 -5.03
N ASP A 177 7.66 3.35 -4.16
CA ASP A 177 8.61 2.23 -4.14
C ASP A 177 8.48 1.41 -5.44
N ILE A 178 7.23 1.17 -5.86
CA ILE A 178 6.92 0.44 -7.10
C ILE A 178 7.41 1.21 -8.33
N ILE A 179 7.19 2.53 -8.37
CA ILE A 179 7.65 3.39 -9.47
C ILE A 179 9.18 3.38 -9.57
N ALA A 180 9.88 3.54 -8.44
CA ALA A 180 11.34 3.53 -8.41
C ALA A 180 11.92 2.16 -8.83
N LEU A 181 11.34 1.06 -8.33
CA LEU A 181 11.77 -0.29 -8.73
C LEU A 181 11.48 -0.56 -10.21
N ALA A 182 10.34 -0.11 -10.74
CA ALA A 182 10.02 -0.25 -12.15
C ALA A 182 10.99 0.56 -13.04
N TYR A 183 11.41 1.74 -12.58
CA TYR A 183 12.48 2.51 -13.22
C TYR A 183 13.79 1.71 -13.23
N GLU A 184 14.25 1.20 -12.08
CA GLU A 184 15.48 0.39 -12.00
C GLU A 184 15.45 -0.89 -12.85
N GLN A 185 14.25 -1.41 -13.13
CA GLN A 185 14.02 -2.58 -13.98
C GLN A 185 13.84 -2.25 -15.47
N ASP A 186 14.10 -1.01 -15.89
CA ASP A 186 13.95 -0.55 -17.28
C ASP A 186 12.52 -0.68 -17.83
N LEU A 187 11.50 -0.68 -16.96
CA LEU A 187 10.08 -0.86 -17.35
C LEU A 187 9.41 0.43 -17.80
N PHE A 188 10.10 1.57 -17.71
CA PHE A 188 9.61 2.86 -18.20
C PHE A 188 9.59 2.91 -19.73
N ASN A 189 10.45 2.15 -20.41
CA ASN A 189 10.76 2.33 -21.84
C ASN A 189 9.56 2.22 -22.78
N SER A 190 8.46 1.62 -22.36
CA SER A 190 7.23 1.54 -23.16
C SER A 190 6.34 2.78 -23.07
N GLU A 191 6.57 3.68 -22.10
CA GLU A 191 5.71 4.86 -21.83
C GLU A 191 6.48 6.17 -21.65
N LEU A 192 7.70 6.12 -21.11
CA LEU A 192 8.50 7.29 -20.75
C LEU A 192 9.96 7.07 -21.13
N ALA A 193 10.68 8.19 -21.34
CA ALA A 193 12.13 8.14 -21.42
C ALA A 193 12.73 7.68 -20.08
N HIS A 194 13.90 7.05 -20.15
CA HIS A 194 14.61 6.57 -18.97
C HIS A 194 15.60 7.62 -18.47
N GLY A 195 15.11 8.59 -17.72
CA GLY A 195 15.92 9.65 -17.13
C GLY A 195 15.46 10.04 -15.73
N LYS A 196 16.35 10.72 -14.98
CA LYS A 196 16.05 11.20 -13.62
C LYS A 196 14.88 12.17 -13.57
N LEU A 197 14.72 13.00 -14.60
CA LEU A 197 13.59 13.92 -14.70
C LEU A 197 12.26 13.15 -14.78
N GLU A 198 12.21 12.11 -15.61
CA GLU A 198 11.02 11.28 -15.79
C GLU A 198 10.70 10.48 -14.52
N LEU A 199 11.72 9.95 -13.85
CA LEU A 199 11.55 9.31 -12.54
C LEU A 199 11.00 10.31 -11.51
N GLU A 200 11.63 11.48 -11.38
CA GLU A 200 11.20 12.51 -10.43
C GLU A 200 9.75 12.93 -10.69
N ALA A 201 9.40 13.20 -11.96
CA ALA A 201 8.04 13.53 -12.36
C ALA A 201 7.04 12.40 -12.03
N ALA A 202 7.41 11.14 -12.24
CA ALA A 202 6.60 9.98 -11.90
C ALA A 202 6.36 9.88 -10.38
N LEU A 203 7.40 10.11 -9.56
CA LEU A 203 7.30 10.08 -8.09
C LEU A 203 6.43 11.22 -7.56
N TYR A 204 6.56 12.44 -8.11
CA TYR A 204 5.67 13.55 -7.78
C TYR A 204 4.23 13.30 -8.24
N SER A 205 4.03 12.64 -9.39
CA SER A 205 2.69 12.23 -9.82
C SER A 205 2.02 11.32 -8.77
N ALA A 206 2.72 10.34 -8.21
CA ALA A 206 2.19 9.51 -7.13
C ALA A 206 1.90 10.32 -5.86
N LYS A 207 2.81 11.24 -5.46
CA LYS A 207 2.61 12.14 -4.33
C LYS A 207 1.31 12.93 -4.45
N PHE A 208 1.09 13.57 -5.61
CA PHE A 208 -0.09 14.41 -5.85
C PHE A 208 -1.39 13.59 -6.05
N ASN A 209 -1.28 12.29 -6.31
CA ASN A 209 -2.41 11.36 -6.39
C ASN A 209 -2.72 10.64 -5.07
N GLY A 210 -2.02 10.96 -3.97
CA GLY A 210 -2.37 10.48 -2.63
C GLY A 210 -1.31 9.63 -1.93
N CYS A 211 -0.18 9.32 -2.58
CA CYS A 211 0.91 8.62 -1.91
C CYS A 211 1.54 9.50 -0.82
N ALA A 212 1.56 9.01 0.42
CA ALA A 212 2.17 9.72 1.52
C ALA A 212 3.71 9.64 1.45
N VAL A 213 4.31 10.58 0.71
CA VAL A 213 5.76 10.74 0.51
C VAL A 213 6.18 12.21 0.63
N SER A 214 7.32 12.48 1.26
CA SER A 214 7.91 13.82 1.38
C SER A 214 8.81 14.14 0.19
N GLU A 215 9.06 15.43 -0.06
CA GLU A 215 9.98 15.86 -1.12
C GLU A 215 11.41 15.38 -0.87
N ARG A 216 11.82 15.34 0.41
CA ARG A 216 13.10 14.76 0.82
C ARG A 216 13.20 13.28 0.41
N GLU A 217 12.17 12.49 0.68
CA GLU A 217 12.13 11.07 0.28
C GLU A 217 12.23 10.95 -1.26
N ILE A 218 11.45 11.72 -2.02
CA ILE A 218 11.53 11.74 -3.50
C ILE A 218 12.96 12.04 -3.95
N SER A 219 13.58 13.08 -3.39
CA SER A 219 14.96 13.45 -3.68
C SER A 219 15.96 12.34 -3.34
N GLU A 220 15.68 11.51 -2.33
CA GLU A 220 16.50 10.34 -1.99
C GLU A 220 16.35 9.22 -3.03
N TYR A 221 15.15 8.92 -3.55
CA TYR A 221 15.00 7.97 -4.67
C TYR A 221 15.75 8.43 -5.90
N VAL A 222 15.56 9.68 -6.34
CA VAL A 222 16.18 10.23 -7.57
C VAL A 222 17.72 10.24 -7.47
N ARG A 223 18.27 10.51 -6.28
CA ARG A 223 19.73 10.49 -6.08
C ARG A 223 20.32 9.08 -6.08
N ASN A 224 19.58 8.08 -5.59
CA ASN A 224 20.08 6.73 -5.40
C ASN A 224 19.94 5.83 -6.63
N VAL A 225 19.10 6.20 -7.60
CA VAL A 225 19.05 5.47 -8.87
C VAL A 225 20.32 5.72 -9.69
N LYS A 226 20.79 4.67 -10.35
CA LYS A 226 21.95 4.76 -11.26
C LYS A 226 21.49 5.39 -12.56
N ASP A 227 22.12 6.49 -12.97
CA ASP A 227 21.98 6.98 -14.35
C ASP A 227 22.60 5.95 -15.29
N ARG A 228 21.87 5.59 -16.35
CA ARG A 228 22.53 5.04 -17.53
C ARG A 228 23.21 6.18 -18.28
N LYS A 229 24.51 6.00 -18.55
CA LYS A 229 25.21 6.75 -19.61
C LYS A 229 24.77 6.22 -20.98
#